data_AF-A0AA43BUJ5-F1
#
_entry.id   AF-A0AA43BUJ5-F1
#
_cell.length_a   1.000
_cell.length_b   1.000
_cell.length_c   1.000
_cell.angle_alpha   90.00
_cell.angle_beta   90.00
_cell.angle_gamma   90.00
#
_symmetry.space_group_name_H-M   'P 1'
#
loop_
_entity.id
_entity.type
_entity.pdbx_description
1 polymer ?
#
loop_
_entity_poly.entity_id
_entity_poly.type
_entity_poly.pdbx_seq_one_letter_code
_entity_poly.pdbx_strand_id
1 'polypeptide(L)'
;MTDLRSPGVGSWLARYLPYRLLVPVALILGGAPFRPEPHLTEKLRMLSAGGLTRPLDIFDLVLHGSPLVLVGARLVLDVVERRRRNR
;
A
#
# COMPACT_ATOMS: atom_id res chain seq x y z
N MET A 1 -8.05 30.05 -22.63
CA MET A 1 -7.70 28.82 -23.39
C MET A 1 -6.95 27.92 -22.41
N THR A 2 -7.65 26.91 -21.86
CA THR A 2 -7.19 25.80 -20.98
C THR A 2 -5.95 26.00 -20.10
N ASP A 3 -6.16 26.06 -18.79
CA ASP A 3 -5.13 25.80 -17.77
C ASP A 3 -4.51 24.40 -18.01
N LEU A 4 -3.33 24.36 -18.62
CA LEU A 4 -2.55 23.14 -18.90
C LEU A 4 -1.75 22.70 -17.66
N ARG A 5 -2.31 22.85 -16.46
CA ARG A 5 -1.72 22.25 -15.27
C ARG A 5 -1.98 20.75 -15.34
N SER A 6 -1.03 20.04 -15.95
CA SER A 6 -1.06 18.58 -16.02
C SER A 6 -1.31 18.04 -14.60
N PRO A 7 -2.31 17.15 -14.43
CA PRO A 7 -2.59 16.61 -13.12
C PRO A 7 -1.31 15.94 -12.60
N GLY A 8 -0.79 16.41 -11.46
CA GLY A 8 0.36 15.77 -10.82
C GLY A 8 0.04 14.32 -10.45
N VAL A 9 1.06 13.49 -10.27
CA VAL A 9 0.91 12.04 -10.00
C VAL A 9 -0.08 11.76 -8.85
N GLY A 10 -0.09 12.58 -7.79
CA GLY A 10 -1.05 12.45 -6.69
C GLY A 10 -2.52 12.58 -7.12
N SER A 11 -2.83 13.50 -8.04
CA SER A 11 -4.20 13.69 -8.55
C SER A 11 -4.68 12.55 -9.44
N TRP A 12 -3.78 11.95 -10.23
CA TRP A 12 -4.06 10.74 -11.01
C TRP A 12 -4.32 9.53 -10.11
N LEU A 13 -3.44 9.32 -9.12
CA LEU A 13 -3.61 8.24 -8.14
C LEU A 13 -4.92 8.41 -7.37
N ALA A 14 -5.25 9.63 -6.95
CA ALA A 14 -6.49 9.87 -6.22
C ALA A 14 -7.76 9.53 -7.03
N ARG A 15 -7.70 9.71 -8.35
CA ARG A 15 -8.81 9.42 -9.28
C ARG A 15 -9.01 7.91 -9.48
N TYR A 16 -7.94 7.14 -9.66
CA TYR A 16 -8.03 5.72 -10.03
C TYR A 16 -7.97 4.77 -8.84
N LEU A 17 -7.21 5.12 -7.81
CA LEU A 17 -7.24 4.43 -6.54
C LEU A 17 -7.87 5.41 -5.55
N PRO A 18 -9.14 5.29 -5.16
CA PRO A 18 -9.71 6.07 -4.06
C PRO A 18 -9.40 5.40 -2.70
N TYR A 19 -9.18 6.19 -1.63
CA TYR A 19 -8.93 5.63 -0.30
C TYR A 19 -10.09 4.75 0.19
N ARG A 20 -11.31 5.07 -0.27
CA ARG A 20 -12.52 4.28 0.00
C ARG A 20 -12.43 2.82 -0.46
N LEU A 21 -11.64 2.54 -1.51
CA LEU A 21 -11.36 1.17 -1.94
C LEU A 21 -10.05 0.66 -1.34
N LEU A 22 -9.02 1.50 -1.36
CA LEU A 22 -7.67 1.08 -1.00
C LEU A 22 -7.54 0.70 0.49
N VAL A 23 -8.20 1.44 1.40
CA VAL A 23 -8.12 1.19 2.84
C VAL A 23 -8.81 -0.12 3.24
N PRO A 24 -10.07 -0.40 2.85
CA PRO A 24 -10.69 -1.70 3.17
C PRO A 24 -9.92 -2.89 2.60
N VAL A 25 -9.44 -2.79 1.35
CA VAL A 25 -8.62 -3.84 0.74
C VAL A 25 -7.34 -4.09 1.54
N ALA A 26 -6.66 -3.02 1.98
CA ALA A 26 -5.44 -3.16 2.77
C ALA A 26 -5.67 -3.74 4.16
N LEU A 27 -6.78 -3.40 4.81
CA LEU A 27 -7.15 -3.98 6.10
C LEU A 27 -7.50 -5.46 5.98
N ILE A 28 -8.25 -5.84 4.95
CA ILE A 28 -8.66 -7.23 4.72
C ILE A 28 -7.45 -8.08 4.34
N LEU A 29 -6.69 -7.69 3.30
CA LEU A 29 -5.54 -8.48 2.86
C LEU A 29 -4.38 -8.44 3.85
N GLY A 30 -4.09 -7.29 4.48
CA GLY A 30 -3.03 -7.21 5.47
C GLY A 30 -3.33 -7.99 6.75
N GLY A 31 -4.61 -8.11 7.12
CA GLY A 31 -5.06 -8.86 8.29
C GLY A 31 -5.42 -10.32 8.03
N ALA A 32 -5.47 -10.78 6.78
CA ALA A 32 -5.88 -12.13 6.44
C ALA A 32 -4.75 -13.16 6.63
N PRO A 33 -5.11 -14.40 7.05
CA PRO A 33 -6.32 -14.76 7.78
C PRO A 33 -6.28 -14.15 9.20
N PHE A 34 -7.43 -13.70 9.73
CA PHE A 34 -7.46 -13.04 11.04
C PHE A 34 -7.15 -13.99 12.22
N ARG A 35 -7.19 -15.31 12.00
CA ARG A 35 -6.81 -16.36 12.95
C ARG A 35 -6.24 -17.57 12.19
N PRO A 36 -5.30 -18.35 12.77
CA PRO A 36 -4.68 -18.17 14.09
C PRO A 36 -3.66 -17.01 14.14
N GLU A 37 -2.87 -16.80 13.10
CA GLU A 37 -1.94 -15.66 12.94
C GLU A 37 -2.07 -15.12 11.49
N PRO A 38 -2.10 -13.79 11.27
CA PRO A 38 -2.09 -13.21 9.92
C PRO A 38 -0.86 -13.63 9.11
N HIS A 39 -1.05 -13.91 7.82
CA HIS A 39 0.06 -14.31 6.95
C HIS A 39 1.16 -13.26 6.92
N LEU A 40 0.79 -11.98 6.92
CA LEU A 40 1.76 -10.90 6.88
C LEU A 40 2.72 -10.93 8.07
N THR A 41 2.23 -11.16 9.30
CA THR A 41 3.10 -11.20 10.49
C THR A 41 3.97 -12.46 10.50
N GLU A 42 3.42 -13.60 10.11
CA GLU A 42 4.17 -14.85 9.96
C GLU A 42 5.32 -14.67 8.95
N LYS A 43 5.05 -14.15 7.76
CA LYS A 43 6.07 -13.98 6.71
C LYS A 43 7.10 -12.92 7.08
N LEU A 44 6.71 -11.84 7.77
CA LEU A 44 7.67 -10.85 8.30
C LEU A 44 8.60 -11.49 9.35
N ARG A 45 8.09 -12.36 10.22
CA ARG A 45 8.91 -13.11 11.17
C ARG A 45 9.88 -14.04 10.43
N MET A 46 9.41 -14.80 9.45
CA MET A 46 10.25 -15.66 8.62
C MET A 46 11.34 -14.87 7.89
N LEU A 47 11.01 -13.69 7.36
CA LEU A 47 11.96 -12.79 6.71
C LEU A 47 13.05 -12.34 7.68
N SER A 48 12.66 -11.90 8.89
CA SER A 48 13.60 -11.47 9.92
C SER A 48 14.51 -12.59 10.43
N ALA A 49 14.02 -13.84 10.41
CA ALA A 49 14.77 -15.03 10.79
C ALA A 49 15.59 -15.64 9.64
N GLY A 50 15.54 -15.07 8.43
CA GLY A 50 16.25 -15.59 7.24
C GLY A 50 15.63 -16.86 6.64
N GLY A 51 14.42 -17.25 7.06
CA GLY A 51 13.72 -18.47 6.63
C GLY A 51 12.77 -18.29 5.44
N LEU A 52 12.61 -17.07 4.91
CA LEU A 52 11.70 -16.76 3.81
C LEU A 52 12.28 -17.16 2.44
N THR A 53 12.40 -18.46 2.18
CA THR A 53 13.08 -18.99 0.98
C THR A 53 12.13 -19.57 -0.06
N ARG A 54 10.92 -20.00 0.35
CA ARG A 54 9.97 -20.60 -0.58
C ARG A 54 9.30 -19.51 -1.42
N PRO A 55 9.18 -19.69 -2.76
CA PRO A 55 8.53 -18.72 -3.62
C PRO A 55 7.11 -18.36 -3.19
N LEU A 56 6.36 -19.34 -2.67
CA LEU A 56 5.00 -19.12 -2.18
C LEU A 56 4.96 -18.21 -0.94
N ASP A 57 5.91 -18.36 -0.01
CA ASP A 57 6.01 -17.50 1.17
C ASP A 57 6.38 -16.06 0.80
N ILE A 58 7.24 -15.89 -0.21
CA ILE A 58 7.59 -14.57 -0.75
C ILE A 58 6.38 -13.95 -1.45
N PHE A 59 5.65 -14.74 -2.24
CA PHE A 59 4.41 -14.30 -2.89
C PHE A 59 3.38 -13.87 -1.84
N ASP A 60 3.18 -14.65 -0.79
CA ASP A 60 2.26 -14.30 0.30
C ASP A 60 2.64 -12.99 0.98
N LEU A 61 3.93 -12.79 1.28
CA LEU A 61 4.42 -11.53 1.85
C LEU A 61 4.09 -10.34 0.94
N VAL A 62 4.35 -10.46 -0.36
CA VAL A 62 4.09 -9.41 -1.35
C VAL A 62 2.59 -9.17 -1.52
N LEU A 63 1.78 -10.22 -1.60
CA LEU A 63 0.33 -10.13 -1.77
C LEU A 63 -0.33 -9.42 -0.58
N HIS A 64 0.02 -9.79 0.65
CA HIS A 64 -0.60 -9.23 1.86
C HIS A 64 0.02 -7.86 2.22
N GLY A 65 1.30 -7.63 1.91
CA GLY A 65 2.00 -6.38 2.20
C GLY A 65 1.76 -5.27 1.18
N SER A 66 1.60 -5.60 -0.11
CA SER A 66 1.49 -4.58 -1.18
C SER A 66 0.33 -3.60 -1.00
N PRO A 67 -0.87 -3.99 -0.53
CA PRO A 67 -1.95 -3.03 -0.27
C PRO A 67 -1.59 -2.01 0.81
N LEU A 68 -0.91 -2.44 1.89
CA LEU A 68 -0.48 -1.56 2.97
C LEU A 68 0.60 -0.57 2.50
N VAL A 69 1.58 -1.06 1.74
CA VAL A 69 2.61 -0.21 1.13
C VAL A 69 1.98 0.83 0.21
N LEU A 70 0.96 0.44 -0.57
CA LEU A 70 0.26 1.33 -1.49
C LEU A 70 -0.54 2.42 -0.76
N VAL A 71 -1.20 2.10 0.35
CA VAL A 71 -1.83 3.11 1.23
C VAL A 71 -0.79 4.11 1.74
N GLY A 72 0.33 3.61 2.29
CA GLY A 72 1.39 4.44 2.85
C GLY A 72 2.05 5.35 1.80
N ALA A 73 2.41 4.79 0.65
CA ALA A 73 3.00 5.54 -0.46
C ALA A 73 2.07 6.66 -0.94
N ARG A 74 0.79 6.36 -1.11
CA ARG A 74 -0.19 7.37 -1.50
C ARG A 74 -0.35 8.47 -0.46
N LEU A 75 -0.40 8.12 0.82
CA LEU A 75 -0.49 9.10 1.91
C LEU A 75 0.70 10.07 1.87
N VAL A 76 1.91 9.54 1.70
CA VAL A 76 3.14 10.36 1.56
C VAL A 76 3.03 11.29 0.36
N LEU A 77 2.63 10.78 -0.81
CA LEU A 77 2.47 11.60 -2.02
C LEU A 77 1.44 12.72 -1.82
N ASP A 78 0.30 12.41 -1.21
CA ASP A 78 -0.74 13.41 -0.92
C ASP A 78 -0.25 14.48 0.06
N VAL A 79 0.50 14.09 1.09
CA VAL A 79 1.10 15.03 2.07
C VAL A 79 2.13 15.93 1.38
N VAL A 80 3.00 15.36 0.54
CA VAL A 80 4.01 16.13 -0.21
C VAL A 80 3.35 17.12 -1.16
N GLU A 81 2.31 16.72 -1.89
CA GLU A 81 1.60 17.59 -2.82
C GLU A 81 0.84 18.71 -2.10
N ARG A 82 0.22 18.42 -0.95
CA ARG A 82 -0.41 19.45 -0.10
C ARG A 82 0.60 20.48 0.37
N ARG A 83 1.81 20.07 0.78
CA ARG A 83 2.89 20.99 1.17
C ARG A 83 3.37 21.87 0.01
N ARG A 84 3.45 21.32 -1.21
CA ARG A 84 3.83 22.07 -2.41
C ARG A 84 2.78 23.11 -2.82
N ARG A 85 1.50 22.83 -2.60
CA ARG A 85 0.39 23.75 -2.92
C ARG A 85 0.27 24.92 -1.94
N ASN A 86 0.68 24.71 -0.69
CA ASN A 86 0.60 25.71 0.39
C ASN A 86 1.87 26.57 0.51
N ARG A 87 2.90 26.30 -0.29
CA ARG A 87 4.05 27.18 -0.51
C ARG A 87 3.80 27.98 -1.77
#